data_AF-A0A1C5X030-F1
#
_entry.id   AF-A0A1C5X030-F1
#
_cell.length_a   1.000
_cell.length_b   1.000
_cell.length_c   1.000
_cell.angle_alpha   90.00
_cell.angle_beta   90.00
_cell.angle_gamma   90.00
#
_symmetry.space_group_name_H-M   'P 1'
#
loop_
_entity.id
_entity.type
_entity.pdbx_description
1 polymer ?
#
loop_
_entity_poly.entity_id
_entity_poly.type
_entity_poly.pdbx_seq_one_letter_code
_entity_poly.pdbx_strand_id
1 'polypeptide(L)'
;MSYIDEIFKRADIRQIREFLLYGVEEINTDPRPYKERLESAEKRMTARLHEEYPDIVKYEEITRFIYAYASALEEVYMEIGLQVGAKLTAQIYQSLKTEFEGMRMEKQEKRRQGD
;
A
#
# COMPACT_ATOMS: atom_id res chain seq x y z
N MET A 1 27.85 0.64 5.32
CA MET A 1 26.47 0.95 4.91
C MET A 1 25.98 2.04 5.83
N SER A 2 25.33 3.07 5.28
CA SER A 2 24.80 4.18 6.07
C SER A 2 23.63 3.67 6.93
N TYR A 3 23.45 4.21 8.15
CA TYR A 3 22.26 3.98 8.99
C TYR A 3 20.95 4.18 8.19
N ILE A 4 20.97 5.09 7.22
CA ILE A 4 19.86 5.39 6.30
C ILE A 4 19.55 4.19 5.39
N ASP A 5 20.57 3.47 4.90
CA ASP A 5 20.37 2.29 4.05
C ASP A 5 19.67 1.16 4.81
N GLU A 6 19.90 1.07 6.12
CA GLU A 6 19.21 0.09 6.96
C GLU A 6 17.74 0.43 7.19
N ILE A 7 17.39 1.72 7.27
CA ILE A 7 15.99 2.16 7.39
C ILE A 7 15.20 1.74 6.14
N PHE A 8 15.73 2.00 4.95
CA PHE A 8 15.05 1.64 3.71
C PHE A 8 14.95 0.13 3.50
N LYS A 9 15.90 -0.66 4.01
CA LYS A 9 15.80 -2.13 4.02
C LYS A 9 14.71 -2.65 4.96
N ARG A 10 14.38 -1.91 6.03
CA ARG A 10 13.33 -2.27 6.98
C ARG A 10 11.95 -1.75 6.56
N ALA A 11 11.90 -0.72 5.70
CA ALA A 11 10.66 -0.14 5.22
C ALA A 11 9.92 -1.11 4.28
N ASP A 12 8.92 -1.80 4.80
CA ASP A 12 8.09 -2.73 4.06
C ASP A 12 6.71 -2.11 3.75
N ILE A 13 6.27 -2.23 2.49
CA ILE A 13 5.00 -1.64 2.03
C ILE A 13 3.78 -2.20 2.78
N ARG A 14 3.85 -3.44 3.27
CA ARG A 14 2.79 -4.05 4.07
C ARG A 14 2.77 -3.44 5.47
N GLN A 15 3.92 -3.12 6.07
CA GLN A 15 3.96 -2.41 7.36
C GLN A 15 3.38 -0.98 7.23
N ILE A 16 3.71 -0.29 6.14
CA ILE A 16 3.10 1.02 5.85
C ILE A 16 1.59 0.88 5.68
N ARG A 17 1.12 -0.14 4.95
CA ARG A 17 -0.32 -0.45 4.82
C ARG A 17 -0.97 -0.70 6.19
N GLU A 18 -0.39 -1.56 7.03
CA GLU A 18 -0.95 -1.86 8.36
C GLU A 18 -1.08 -0.59 9.19
N PHE A 19 -0.05 0.26 9.21
CA PHE A 19 -0.10 1.53 9.92
C PHE A 19 -1.20 2.46 9.36
N LEU A 20 -1.35 2.54 8.05
CA LEU A 20 -2.37 3.39 7.42
C LEU A 20 -3.80 2.88 7.64
N LEU A 21 -4.02 1.57 7.73
CA LEU A 21 -5.34 0.98 7.89
C LEU A 21 -5.75 0.79 9.36
N TYR A 22 -4.80 0.44 10.23
CA TYR A 22 -5.07 0.00 11.60
C TYR A 22 -4.33 0.83 12.67
N GLY A 23 -3.52 1.81 12.27
CA GLY A 23 -2.77 2.67 13.19
C GLY A 23 -1.64 1.94 13.89
N VAL A 24 -1.45 2.22 15.20
CA VAL A 24 -0.33 1.69 16.00
C VAL A 24 -0.71 0.50 16.89
N GLU A 25 -1.98 0.11 16.90
CA GLU A 25 -2.53 -0.84 17.88
C GLU A 25 -2.05 -2.28 17.62
N GLU A 26 -1.89 -2.68 16.35
CA GLU A 26 -1.29 -3.97 15.99
C GLU A 26 -0.71 -3.93 14.56
N ILE A 27 0.57 -4.25 14.40
CA ILE A 27 1.18 -4.49 13.08
C ILE A 27 1.21 -6.00 12.87
N ASN A 28 0.12 -6.54 12.32
CA ASN A 28 0.01 -7.96 12.00
C ASN A 28 0.20 -8.19 10.49
N THR A 29 1.45 -8.15 10.06
CA THR A 29 1.76 -8.40 8.65
C THR A 29 1.62 -9.88 8.34
N ASP A 30 0.55 -10.24 7.63
CA ASP A 30 0.39 -11.56 7.03
C ASP A 30 1.53 -11.81 6.00
N PRO A 31 2.42 -12.79 6.23
CA PRO A 31 3.57 -13.02 5.38
C PRO A 31 3.20 -13.70 4.06
N ARG A 32 1.99 -14.28 3.95
CA ARG A 32 1.56 -15.02 2.76
C ARG A 32 1.60 -14.14 1.50
N PRO A 33 1.82 -14.73 0.31
CA PRO A 33 1.70 -14.02 -0.96
C PRO A 33 0.29 -13.44 -1.16
N TYR A 34 0.18 -12.34 -1.93
CA TYR A 34 -1.11 -11.68 -2.15
C TYR A 34 -2.20 -12.61 -2.69
N LYS A 35 -1.85 -13.45 -3.67
CA LYS A 35 -2.77 -14.43 -4.25
C LYS A 35 -3.30 -15.40 -3.20
N GLU A 36 -2.42 -15.96 -2.36
CA GLU A 36 -2.81 -16.89 -1.31
C GLU A 36 -3.74 -16.24 -0.28
N ARG A 37 -3.49 -14.96 0.07
CA ARG A 37 -4.35 -14.21 1.01
C ARG A 37 -5.76 -14.02 0.45
N LEU A 38 -5.87 -13.65 -0.82
CA LEU A 38 -7.15 -13.46 -1.52
C LEU A 38 -7.90 -14.79 -1.67
N GLU A 39 -7.26 -15.81 -2.23
CA GLU A 39 -7.87 -17.14 -2.44
C GLU A 39 -8.28 -17.80 -1.11
N SER A 40 -7.49 -17.62 -0.05
CA SER A 40 -7.81 -18.13 1.27
C SER A 40 -9.06 -17.46 1.86
N ALA A 41 -9.23 -16.15 1.66
CA ALA A 41 -10.41 -15.42 2.11
C ALA A 41 -11.65 -15.80 1.30
N GLU A 42 -11.53 -15.81 -0.03
CA GLU A 42 -12.61 -16.22 -0.94
C GLU A 42 -13.06 -17.64 -0.65
N LYS A 43 -12.13 -18.60 -0.54
CA LYS A 43 -12.46 -20.02 -0.28
C LYS A 43 -13.23 -20.21 1.03
N ARG A 44 -12.87 -19.48 2.09
CA ARG A 44 -13.63 -19.54 3.36
C ARG A 44 -15.05 -19.01 3.20
N MET A 45 -15.19 -17.88 2.50
CA MET A 45 -16.49 -17.27 2.23
C MET A 45 -17.37 -18.19 1.37
N THR A 46 -16.85 -18.67 0.24
CA THR A 46 -17.61 -19.51 -0.70
C THR A 46 -18.00 -20.85 -0.09
N ALA A 47 -17.11 -21.49 0.68
CA ALA A 47 -17.45 -22.71 1.40
C ALA A 47 -18.63 -22.50 2.36
N ARG A 48 -18.61 -21.41 3.14
CA ARG A 48 -19.71 -21.12 4.07
C ARG A 48 -21.01 -20.79 3.35
N LEU A 49 -20.95 -20.03 2.26
CA LEU A 49 -22.14 -19.71 1.46
C LEU A 49 -22.73 -20.96 0.81
N HIS A 50 -21.91 -21.92 0.38
CA HIS A 50 -22.38 -23.15 -0.22
C HIS A 50 -23.13 -24.05 0.78
N GLU A 51 -22.70 -24.05 2.05
CA GLU A 51 -23.41 -24.75 3.14
C GLU A 51 -24.78 -24.13 3.43
N GLU A 52 -24.86 -22.79 3.47
CA GLU A 52 -26.09 -22.06 3.82
C GLU A 52 -27.09 -21.97 2.66
N TYR A 53 -26.59 -21.91 1.43
CA TYR A 53 -27.38 -21.77 0.21
C TYR A 53 -27.10 -22.93 -0.76
N PRO A 54 -27.62 -24.14 -0.49
CA PRO A 54 -27.45 -25.29 -1.37
C PRO A 54 -28.25 -25.14 -2.69
N ASP A 55 -29.26 -24.27 -2.71
CA ASP A 55 -29.97 -23.89 -3.92
C ASP A 55 -29.11 -22.94 -4.77
N ILE A 56 -28.79 -23.36 -6.00
CA ILE A 56 -27.86 -22.64 -6.87
C ILE A 56 -28.36 -21.24 -7.23
N VAL A 57 -29.67 -21.04 -7.37
CA VAL A 57 -30.25 -19.75 -7.75
C VAL A 57 -30.07 -18.75 -6.61
N LYS A 58 -30.37 -19.17 -5.37
CA LYS A 58 -30.14 -18.33 -4.18
C LYS A 58 -28.65 -18.07 -3.93
N TYR A 59 -27.79 -19.07 -4.17
CA TYR A 59 -26.34 -18.92 -4.07
C TYR A 59 -25.81 -17.87 -5.07
N GLU A 60 -26.23 -17.95 -6.33
CA GLU A 60 -25.85 -16.96 -7.36
C GLU A 60 -26.37 -15.56 -7.01
N GLU A 61 -27.61 -15.46 -6.51
CA GLU A 61 -28.18 -14.18 -6.10
C GLU A 61 -27.36 -13.51 -5.00
N ILE A 62 -27.02 -14.23 -3.92
CA ILE A 62 -26.29 -13.64 -2.79
C ILE A 62 -24.84 -13.34 -3.15
N THR A 63 -24.17 -14.23 -3.89
CA THR A 63 -22.78 -14.02 -4.32
C THR A 63 -22.67 -12.82 -5.26
N ARG A 64 -23.65 -12.58 -6.13
CA ARG A 64 -23.69 -11.38 -6.98
C ARG A 64 -23.63 -10.09 -6.18
N PHE A 65 -24.38 -9.97 -5.08
CA PHE A 65 -24.33 -8.78 -4.22
C PHE A 65 -22.98 -8.62 -3.53
N ILE A 66 -22.40 -9.72 -3.05
CA ILE A 66 -21.10 -9.72 -2.39
C ILE A 66 -20.00 -9.30 -3.36
N TYR A 67 -19.97 -9.87 -4.56
CA TYR A 67 -18.99 -9.51 -5.59
C TYR A 67 -19.16 -8.07 -6.06
N ALA A 68 -20.39 -7.58 -6.23
CA ALA A 68 -20.62 -6.17 -6.54
C ALA A 68 -20.07 -5.24 -5.45
N TYR A 69 -20.26 -5.58 -4.18
CA TYR A 69 -19.66 -4.84 -3.07
C TYR A 69 -18.13 -4.90 -3.08
N ALA A 70 -17.54 -6.09 -3.27
CA ALA A 70 -16.10 -6.26 -3.35
C ALA A 70 -15.49 -5.45 -4.51
N SER A 71 -16.11 -5.47 -5.69
CA SER A 71 -15.67 -4.66 -6.83
C SER A 71 -15.70 -3.17 -6.52
N ALA A 72 -16.75 -2.67 -5.86
CA ALA A 72 -16.82 -1.27 -5.46
C ALA A 72 -15.70 -0.87 -4.48
N LEU A 73 -15.34 -1.77 -3.54
CA LEU A 73 -14.18 -1.56 -2.67
C LEU A 73 -12.88 -1.51 -3.47
N GLU A 74 -12.67 -2.47 -4.38
CA GLU A 74 -11.46 -2.55 -5.22
C GLU A 74 -11.27 -1.28 -6.06
N GLU A 75 -12.34 -0.78 -6.68
CA GLU A 75 -12.33 0.46 -7.47
C GLU A 75 -11.89 1.66 -6.61
N VAL A 76 -12.56 1.87 -5.47
CA VAL A 76 -12.28 3.00 -4.58
C VAL A 76 -10.86 2.94 -4.00
N TYR A 77 -10.44 1.78 -3.49
CA TYR A 77 -9.11 1.65 -2.90
C TYR A 77 -7.98 1.72 -3.93
N MET A 78 -8.21 1.27 -5.17
CA MET A 78 -7.26 1.44 -6.25
C MET A 78 -7.07 2.93 -6.59
N GLU A 79 -8.17 3.69 -6.71
CA GLU A 79 -8.11 5.13 -6.96
C GLU A 79 -7.35 5.87 -5.84
N ILE A 80 -7.70 5.61 -4.58
CA ILE A 80 -7.02 6.19 -3.42
C ILE A 80 -5.52 5.83 -3.45
N GLY A 81 -5.19 4.56 -3.70
CA GLY A 81 -3.80 4.09 -3.76
C GLY A 81 -2.97 4.82 -4.81
N LEU A 82 -3.53 5.03 -6.01
CA LEU A 82 -2.88 5.78 -7.09
C LEU A 82 -2.67 7.25 -6.71
N GLN A 83 -3.69 7.90 -6.13
CA GLN A 83 -3.60 9.31 -5.71
C GLN A 83 -2.56 9.51 -4.60
N VAL A 84 -2.56 8.64 -3.59
CA VAL A 84 -1.57 8.68 -2.49
C VAL A 84 -0.17 8.39 -3.01
N GLY A 85 0.00 7.39 -3.89
CA GLY A 85 1.29 7.07 -4.50
C GLY A 85 1.87 8.24 -5.30
N ALA A 86 1.04 8.92 -6.10
CA ALA A 86 1.44 10.11 -6.84
C ALA A 86 1.87 11.25 -5.90
N LYS A 87 1.12 11.49 -4.81
CA LYS A 87 1.44 12.51 -3.81
C LYS A 87 2.77 12.23 -3.10
N LEU A 88 3.01 10.98 -2.66
CA LEU A 88 4.27 10.58 -2.04
C LEU A 88 5.45 10.75 -2.98
N THR A 89 5.29 10.36 -4.25
CA THR A 89 6.32 10.53 -5.28
C THR A 89 6.67 12.01 -5.48
N ALA A 90 5.66 12.88 -5.57
CA ALA A 90 5.87 14.32 -5.69
C ALA A 90 6.60 14.92 -4.47
N GLN A 91 6.26 14.47 -3.25
CA GLN A 91 6.94 14.89 -2.02
C GLN A 91 8.41 14.47 -1.99
N ILE A 92 8.71 13.23 -2.38
CA ILE A 92 10.08 12.72 -2.47
C ILE A 92 10.87 13.52 -3.50
N TYR A 93 10.29 13.74 -4.70
CA TYR A 93 10.94 14.50 -5.76
C TYR A 93 11.28 15.93 -5.32
N GLN A 94 10.34 16.62 -4.67
CA GLN A 94 10.55 17.97 -4.17
C GLN A 94 11.65 18.01 -3.10
N SER A 95 11.66 17.05 -2.18
CA SER A 95 12.68 16.95 -1.13
C SER A 95 14.08 16.78 -1.72
N LEU A 96 14.23 15.84 -2.67
CA LEU A 96 15.50 15.61 -3.37
C LEU A 96 15.96 16.85 -4.15
N LYS A 97 15.04 17.51 -4.87
CA LYS A 97 15.36 18.73 -5.61
C LYS A 97 15.93 19.81 -4.68
N THR A 98 15.30 20.04 -3.54
CA THR A 98 15.76 21.03 -2.55
C THR A 98 17.13 20.67 -1.99
N GLU A 99 17.40 19.40 -1.68
CA GLU A 99 18.72 18.94 -1.23
C GLU A 99 19.81 19.17 -2.29
N PHE A 100 19.54 18.83 -3.56
CA PHE A 100 20.48 19.05 -4.66
C PHE A 100 20.76 20.52 -4.93
N GLU A 101 19.74 21.38 -4.84
CA GLU A 101 19.90 22.83 -4.97
C GLU A 101 20.78 23.37 -3.82
N GLY A 102 20.52 22.96 -2.57
CA GLY A 102 21.34 23.32 -1.41
C GLY A 102 22.81 22.94 -1.58
N MET A 103 23.09 21.69 -1.99
CA MET A 103 24.45 21.21 -2.24
C MET A 103 25.16 21.96 -3.37
N ARG A 104 24.43 22.39 -4.41
CA ARG A 104 24.99 23.20 -5.50
C ARG A 104 25.37 24.59 -5.02
N MET A 105 24.53 25.23 -4.21
CA MET A 105 24.78 26.56 -3.67
C MET A 105 25.98 26.55 -2.71
N GLU A 106 26.09 25.57 -1.80
CA GLU A 106 27.25 25.41 -0.93
C GLU A 106 28.57 25.21 -1.70
N LYS A 107 28.54 24.42 -2.78
CA LYS A 107 29.72 24.23 -3.65
C LYS A 107 30.12 25.50 -4.39
N GLN A 108 29.16 26.35 -4.77
CA GLN A 108 29.46 27.64 -5.40
C GLN A 108 30.00 28.65 -4.40
N GLU A 109 29.49 28.66 -3.17
CA GLU A 109 29.94 29.57 -2.12
C GLU A 109 31.35 29.23 -1.63
N LYS A 110 31.67 27.94 -1.45
CA LYS A 110 33.04 27.48 -1.14
C LYS A 110 34.05 27.80 -2.25
N ARG A 111 33.61 27.86 -3.52
CA ARG A 111 34.45 28.29 -4.64
C ARG A 111 34.66 29.81 -4.68
N ARG A 112 33.72 30.60 -4.14
CA ARG A 112 33.82 32.07 -4.06
C ARG A 112 34.66 32.56 -2.88
N GLN A 113 34.78 31.75 -1.82
CA GLN A 113 35.57 32.08 -0.62
C GLN A 113 37.03 31.56 -0.68
N GLY A 114 37.43 30.94 -1.80
CA GLY A 114 38.74 30.27 -1.97
C GLY A 114 39.70 30.93 -2.96
N ASP A 115 39.43 32.15 -3.42
CA ASP A 115 40.35 33.06 -4.14
C ASP A 115 40.59 34.30 -3.26
#